data_AF-A0A5B7HC12-F1
#
_entry.id   AF-A0A5B7HC12-F1
#
_cell.length_a   1.000
_cell.length_b   1.000
_cell.length_c   1.000
_cell.angle_alpha   90.00
_cell.angle_beta   90.00
_cell.angle_gamma   90.00
#
_symmetry.space_group_name_H-M   'P 1'
#
loop_
_entity.id
_entity.type
_entity.pdbx_description
1 polymer ?
#
loop_
_entity_poly.entity_id
_entity_poly.type
_entity_poly.pdbx_seq_one_letter_code
_entity_poly.pdbx_strand_id
1 'polypeptide(L)'
;MDGMTSYQSGGVRNGDLHKYSHSIGSNIQKISQNVKSMQQLVNQLGTDQDNQQLRAQLHQVQHYTGGLAKDTTVELRTFKSLPVPPGQDSRTWHMQAERLTREFSQVGW
;
A
#
# COMPACT_ATOMS: atom_id res chain seq x y z
N MET A 1 25.62 -33.46 -26.81
CA MET A 1 24.16 -33.47 -26.61
C MET A 1 24.00 -34.09 -25.23
N ASP A 2 23.71 -33.35 -24.15
CA ASP A 2 22.65 -32.36 -23.91
C ASP A 2 23.24 -31.04 -23.33
N GLY A 3 22.76 -29.81 -23.58
CA GLY A 3 21.38 -29.31 -23.53
C GLY A 3 20.92 -29.29 -22.05
N MET A 4 20.52 -28.23 -21.36
CA MET A 4 20.07 -26.89 -21.72
C MET A 4 19.85 -26.13 -20.40
N THR A 5 20.02 -24.81 -20.43
CA THR A 5 19.20 -23.83 -19.69
C THR A 5 19.34 -23.72 -18.16
N SER A 6 20.03 -22.66 -17.78
CA SER A 6 19.86 -21.86 -16.57
C SER A 6 18.39 -21.50 -16.29
N TYR A 7 17.87 -21.92 -15.14
CA TYR A 7 16.85 -21.17 -14.43
C TYR A 7 17.48 -20.64 -13.17
N GLN A 8 18.08 -19.46 -13.30
CA GLN A 8 18.26 -18.55 -12.19
C GLN A 8 16.86 -18.16 -11.70
N SER A 9 16.27 -19.04 -10.90
CA SER A 9 15.11 -18.70 -10.09
C SER A 9 15.62 -17.69 -9.08
N GLY A 10 15.55 -16.41 -9.45
CA GLY A 10 15.55 -15.29 -8.53
C GLY A 10 14.31 -15.42 -7.64
N GLY A 11 14.33 -16.44 -6.78
CA GLY A 11 13.32 -16.70 -5.79
C GLY A 11 13.30 -15.47 -4.90
N VAL A 12 12.17 -14.78 -4.95
CA VAL A 12 11.85 -13.64 -4.11
C VAL A 12 12.26 -14.05 -2.70
N ARG A 13 13.29 -13.38 -2.16
CA ARG A 13 13.91 -13.82 -0.92
C ARG A 13 12.88 -13.61 0.18
N ASN A 14 12.80 -14.52 1.14
CA ASN A 14 11.84 -14.44 2.25
C ASN A 14 11.85 -13.05 2.94
N GLY A 15 13.01 -12.37 2.94
CA GLY A 15 13.16 -11.00 3.43
C GLY A 15 12.49 -9.89 2.61
N ASP A 16 12.24 -10.09 1.31
CA ASP A 16 11.52 -9.12 0.47
C ASP A 16 10.01 -9.17 0.75
N LEU A 17 9.48 -10.33 1.14
CA LEU A 17 8.05 -10.52 1.45
C LEU A 17 7.65 -9.84 2.78
N HIS A 18 8.48 -10.00 3.81
CA HIS A 18 8.28 -9.28 5.07
C HIS A 18 8.36 -7.76 4.86
N LYS A 19 9.24 -7.29 3.95
CA LYS A 19 9.28 -5.87 3.57
C LYS A 19 8.01 -5.42 2.86
N TYR A 20 7.46 -6.20 1.93
CA TYR A 20 6.20 -5.84 1.27
C TYR A 20 5.03 -5.74 2.25
N SER A 21 4.81 -6.77 3.07
CA SER A 21 3.70 -6.74 4.04
C SER A 21 3.83 -5.58 5.04
N HIS A 22 5.04 -5.28 5.49
CA HIS A 22 5.29 -4.15 6.38
C HIS A 22 5.12 -2.80 5.68
N SER A 23 5.62 -2.66 4.45
CA SER A 23 5.49 -1.45 3.61
C SER A 23 4.02 -1.16 3.34
N ILE A 24 3.26 -2.15 2.86
CA ILE A 24 1.81 -2.05 2.60
C ILE A 24 1.07 -1.63 3.87
N GLY A 25 1.33 -2.29 5.00
CA GLY A 25 0.71 -1.93 6.28
C GLY A 25 1.01 -0.48 6.70
N SER A 26 2.26 -0.04 6.56
CA SER A 26 2.67 1.34 6.84
C SER A 26 1.98 2.34 5.91
N ASN A 27 1.88 2.00 4.62
CA ASN A 27 1.23 2.84 3.62
C ASN A 27 -0.27 2.97 3.92
N ILE A 28 -0.97 1.89 4.22
CA ILE A 28 -2.38 1.93 4.65
C ILE A 28 -2.59 2.86 5.85
N GLN A 29 -1.71 2.79 6.86
CA GLN A 29 -1.79 3.67 8.03
C GLN A 29 -1.59 5.15 7.66
N LYS A 30 -0.59 5.47 6.83
CA LYS A 30 -0.34 6.84 6.34
C LYS A 30 -1.52 7.35 5.53
N ILE A 31 -2.05 6.53 4.63
CA ILE A 31 -3.22 6.84 3.80
C ILE A 31 -4.42 7.15 4.70
N SER A 32 -4.68 6.35 5.73
CA SER A 32 -5.78 6.59 6.68
C SER A 32 -5.61 7.91 7.44
N GLN A 33 -4.39 8.24 7.88
CA GLN A 33 -4.09 9.51 8.53
C GLN A 33 -4.29 10.70 7.59
N ASN A 34 -3.84 10.58 6.34
CA ASN A 34 -4.00 11.62 5.35
C ASN A 34 -5.47 11.85 4.99
N VAL A 35 -6.30 10.80 4.89
CA VAL A 35 -7.76 10.95 4.69
C VAL A 35 -8.39 11.76 5.83
N LYS A 36 -8.02 11.47 7.08
CA LYS A 36 -8.49 12.26 8.24
C LYS A 36 -8.03 13.71 8.16
N SER A 37 -6.78 13.96 7.77
CA SER A 37 -6.25 15.31 7.57
C SER A 37 -6.98 16.05 6.45
N MET A 38 -7.24 15.41 5.32
CA MET A 38 -8.03 15.97 4.23
C MET A 38 -9.44 16.33 4.70
N GLN A 39 -10.10 15.47 5.47
CA GLN A 39 -11.43 15.77 6.01
C GLN A 39 -11.41 17.03 6.90
N GLN A 40 -10.39 17.17 7.75
CA GLN A 40 -10.22 18.37 8.59
C GLN A 40 -9.96 19.64 7.78
N LEU A 41 -9.16 19.55 6.72
CA LEU A 41 -8.89 20.68 5.82
C LEU A 41 -10.14 21.05 5.02
N VAL A 42 -10.86 20.06 4.48
CA VAL A 42 -12.12 20.26 3.76
C VAL A 42 -13.17 20.92 4.63
N ASN A 43 -13.26 20.56 5.92
CA ASN A 43 -14.20 21.18 6.86
C ASN A 43 -13.91 22.67 7.12
N GLN A 44 -12.70 23.15 6.82
CA GLN A 44 -12.30 24.55 6.95
C GLN A 44 -12.47 25.34 5.64
N LEU A 45 -12.61 24.65 4.51
CA LEU A 45 -12.90 25.30 3.22
C LEU A 45 -14.32 25.88 3.24
N GLY A 46 -14.47 27.09 2.70
CA GLY A 46 -15.75 27.80 2.72
C GLY A 46 -16.14 28.41 4.08
N THR A 47 -15.27 28.32 5.10
CA THR A 47 -15.39 29.07 6.36
C THR A 47 -14.52 30.33 6.32
N ASP A 48 -14.62 31.18 7.34
CA ASP A 48 -13.75 32.37 7.47
C ASP A 48 -12.25 32.02 7.61
N GLN A 49 -11.90 30.75 7.85
CA GLN A 49 -10.52 30.27 7.91
C GLN A 49 -9.94 29.86 6.55
N ASP A 50 -10.76 29.85 5.50
CA ASP A 50 -10.36 29.47 4.16
C ASP A 50 -9.32 30.43 3.58
N ASN A 51 -8.20 29.89 3.11
CA ASN A 51 -7.12 30.66 2.52
C ASN A 51 -6.30 29.80 1.54
N GLN A 52 -5.43 30.46 0.76
CA GLN A 52 -4.61 29.78 -0.25
C GLN A 52 -3.68 28.71 0.34
N GLN A 53 -3.13 28.93 1.53
CA GLN A 53 -2.24 27.96 2.18
C GLN A 53 -2.98 26.67 2.55
N LEU A 54 -4.19 26.78 3.09
CA LEU A 54 -5.02 25.64 3.44
C LEU A 54 -5.41 24.83 2.21
N ARG A 55 -5.76 25.50 1.10
CA ARG A 55 -6.03 24.85 -0.19
C ARG A 55 -4.80 24.16 -0.77
N ALA A 56 -3.64 24.82 -0.72
CA ALA A 56 -2.38 24.23 -1.15
C ALA A 56 -2.02 22.98 -0.33
N GLN A 57 -2.21 23.04 1.00
CA GLN A 57 -2.00 21.88 1.87
C GLN A 57 -2.95 20.73 1.53
N LEU A 58 -4.23 21.00 1.28
CA LEU A 58 -5.18 19.97 0.86
C LEU A 58 -4.74 19.32 -0.44
N HIS A 59 -4.36 20.10 -1.45
CA HIS A 59 -3.86 19.57 -2.73
C HIS A 59 -2.61 18.71 -2.55
N GLN A 60 -1.69 19.12 -1.67
CA GLN A 60 -0.47 18.36 -1.39
C GLN A 60 -0.77 17.02 -0.70
N VAL A 61 -1.65 17.02 0.31
CA VAL A 61 -2.07 15.80 1.00
C VAL A 61 -2.81 14.87 0.03
N GLN A 62 -3.70 15.41 -0.80
CA GLN A 62 -4.43 14.64 -1.81
C GLN A 62 -3.46 13.99 -2.82
N HIS A 63 -2.53 14.77 -3.39
CA HIS A 63 -1.56 14.26 -4.37
C HIS A 63 -0.65 13.19 -3.76
N TYR A 64 -0.06 13.46 -2.59
CA TYR A 64 0.81 12.51 -1.90
C TYR A 64 0.08 11.19 -1.61
N THR A 65 -1.18 11.28 -1.18
CA THR A 65 -1.92 10.08 -0.80
C THR A 65 -2.41 9.29 -2.01
N GLY A 66 -2.73 9.96 -3.12
CA GLY A 66 -2.95 9.27 -4.40
C GLY A 66 -1.72 8.50 -4.88
N GLY A 67 -0.53 9.07 -4.69
CA GLY A 67 0.74 8.37 -4.92
C GLY A 67 0.88 7.12 -4.05
N LEU A 68 0.72 7.27 -2.73
CA LEU A 68 0.76 6.13 -1.80
C LEU A 68 -0.26 5.05 -2.15
N ALA A 69 -1.49 5.41 -2.52
CA ALA A 69 -2.52 4.45 -2.88
C ALA A 69 -2.15 3.66 -4.14
N LYS A 70 -1.57 4.32 -5.14
CA LYS A 70 -1.06 3.66 -6.35
C LYS A 70 0.07 2.70 -6.04
N ASP A 71 1.06 3.14 -5.25
CA ASP A 71 2.19 2.30 -4.85
C ASP A 71 1.73 1.09 -4.04
N THR A 72 0.84 1.31 -3.07
CA THR A 72 0.24 0.23 -2.26
C THR A 72 -0.52 -0.78 -3.12
N THR A 73 -1.21 -0.33 -4.17
CA THR A 73 -1.90 -1.23 -5.12
C THR A 73 -0.91 -2.11 -5.87
N VAL A 74 0.22 -1.55 -6.31
CA VAL A 74 1.29 -2.29 -7.00
C VAL A 74 1.96 -3.28 -6.03
N GLU A 75 2.26 -2.85 -4.81
CA GLU A 75 2.82 -3.72 -3.76
C GLU A 75 1.86 -4.87 -3.41
N LEU A 76 0.56 -4.60 -3.25
CA LEU A 76 -0.47 -5.62 -2.99
C LEU A 76 -0.57 -6.64 -4.12
N ARG A 77 -0.61 -6.19 -5.37
CA ARG A 77 -0.63 -7.07 -6.54
C ARG A 77 0.63 -7.93 -6.59
N THR A 78 1.78 -7.31 -6.36
CA THR A 78 3.07 -8.00 -6.32
C THR A 78 3.04 -9.06 -5.22
N PHE A 79 2.70 -8.68 -3.99
CA PHE A 79 2.58 -9.57 -2.82
C PHE A 79 1.68 -10.78 -3.10
N LYS A 80 0.50 -10.56 -3.70
CA LYS A 80 -0.43 -11.64 -4.07
C LYS A 80 0.10 -12.59 -5.16
N SER A 81 1.02 -12.14 -6.00
CA SER A 81 1.64 -12.97 -7.04
C SER A 81 2.83 -13.80 -6.55
N LEU A 82 3.34 -13.53 -5.34
CA LEU A 82 4.49 -14.24 -4.79
C LEU A 82 4.10 -15.64 -4.34
N PRO A 83 4.98 -16.64 -4.54
CA PRO A 83 4.75 -17.98 -4.01
C PRO A 83 4.78 -17.97 -2.48
N VAL A 84 4.02 -18.87 -1.85
CA VAL A 84 4.04 -19.07 -0.40
C VAL A 84 5.47 -19.46 0.03
N PRO A 85 6.07 -18.75 1.00
CA PRO A 85 7.40 -19.08 1.48
C PRO A 85 7.50 -20.51 2.04
N PRO A 86 8.62 -21.22 1.83
CA PRO A 86 8.83 -22.53 2.42
C PRO A 86 8.79 -22.44 3.95
N GLY A 87 7.99 -23.31 4.58
CA GLY A 87 7.77 -23.31 6.03
C GLY A 87 6.64 -22.38 6.51
N GLN A 88 6.05 -21.58 5.62
CA GLN A 88 4.87 -20.78 5.94
C GLN A 88 3.59 -21.51 5.53
N ASP A 89 2.57 -21.46 6.38
CA ASP A 89 1.26 -22.05 6.07
C ASP A 89 0.55 -21.23 5.00
N SER A 90 0.15 -21.89 3.91
CA SER A 90 -0.52 -21.26 2.77
C SER A 90 -1.80 -20.53 3.19
N ARG A 91 -2.59 -21.04 4.14
CA ARG A 91 -3.80 -20.36 4.59
C ARG A 91 -3.46 -19.06 5.32
N THR A 92 -2.48 -19.09 6.24
CA THR A 92 -2.04 -17.88 6.94
C THR A 92 -1.52 -16.81 5.99
N TRP A 93 -0.79 -17.23 4.96
CA TRP A 93 -0.31 -16.38 3.88
C TRP A 93 -1.45 -15.68 3.13
N HIS A 94 -2.40 -16.47 2.61
CA HIS A 94 -3.55 -15.91 1.88
C HIS A 94 -4.43 -15.03 2.78
N MET A 95 -4.61 -15.40 4.05
CA MET A 95 -5.34 -14.57 5.02
C MET A 95 -4.65 -13.21 5.24
N GLN A 96 -3.32 -13.15 5.30
CA GLN A 96 -2.59 -11.89 5.43
C GLN A 96 -2.79 -11.01 4.19
N ALA A 97 -2.69 -11.59 2.99
CA ALA A 97 -2.93 -10.87 1.74
C ALA A 97 -4.36 -10.30 1.67
N GLU A 98 -5.35 -11.11 2.05
CA GLU A 98 -6.75 -10.70 2.11
C GLU A 98 -7.00 -9.64 3.18
N ARG A 99 -6.37 -9.75 4.35
CA ARG A 99 -6.45 -8.73 5.40
C ARG A 99 -5.91 -7.39 4.90
N LEU A 100 -4.71 -7.36 4.32
CA LEU A 100 -4.12 -6.13 3.78
C LEU A 100 -4.98 -5.52 2.67
N THR A 101 -5.56 -6.37 1.80
CA THR A 101 -6.49 -5.92 0.75
C THR A 101 -7.73 -5.26 1.37
N ARG A 102 -8.34 -5.90 2.38
CA ARG A 102 -9.52 -5.36 3.07
C ARG A 102 -9.21 -4.06 3.79
N GLU A 103 -8.09 -4.00 4.52
CA GLU A 103 -7.67 -2.80 5.23
C GLU A 103 -7.46 -1.63 4.26
N PHE A 104 -6.84 -1.89 3.10
CA PHE A 104 -6.67 -0.89 2.06
C PHE A 104 -8.01 -0.42 1.48
N SER A 105 -8.92 -1.34 1.14
CA SER A 105 -10.26 -1.00 0.63
C SER A 105 -11.11 -0.22 1.64
N GLN A 106 -10.91 -0.42 2.95
CA GLN A 106 -11.66 0.28 3.99
C GLN A 106 -11.28 1.75 4.16
N VAL A 107 -10.10 2.17 3.69
CA VAL A 107 -9.66 3.56 3.86
C VAL A 107 -10.45 4.54 2.99
N GLY A 108 -11.17 4.05 1.97
CA GLY A 108 -12.02 4.88 1.11
C GLY A 108 -11.19 5.75 0.16
N TRP A 109 -10.48 5.10 -0.75
CA TRP A 109 -9.82 5.71 -1.91
C TRP A 109 -10.60 5.41 -3.18
#